data_AF-A0A0G4PDL6-F1
#
_entry.id   AF-A0A0G4PDL6-F1
#
_cell.length_a   1.000
_cell.length_b   1.000
_cell.length_c   1.000
_cell.angle_alpha   90.00
_cell.angle_beta   90.00
_cell.angle_gamma   90.00
#
_symmetry.space_group_name_H-M   'P 1'
#
loop_
_entity.id
_entity.type
_entity.pdbx_description
1 polymer ?
#
loop_
_entity_poly.entity_id
_entity_poly.type
_entity_poly.pdbx_seq_one_letter_code
_entity_poly.pdbx_strand_id
1 'polypeptide(L)'
;MPPTAEDNPSKNSYPLRESQRANPNEPWPSSGDHAAPAPPASAAPPLSKHATHIYTVSYLIFFSLLGTLARLGLQALTFYTGAPVVTGVLWANVGGSLIMGFLSEDQKLFREEWGKKPAKEPATDEVEDDSKAKNKKHLAAKKTIPLYIGLTTGFCGCFTSFSSFMRDVFLALANALPDPSLPAGSHHASRNGGYSFMALVAVILLTVSLSLSALIVGAHLALALARVTPTVPFAFTRRVLDRVVVVLAWGCWLGAVFLAIWPPDRHNGPDVWRGRAVFALVFAPLGCLLRFYASLHLNSRIPTFPLGTFTVNIFGTIIEGLCYDLQHVSGLGAVVPAAMTGCQVLQGVMDGFCGSTTTISTWVAELKGLAHRRHAYLYGSASVLVALGFLVVIMGSLLWTRGFAEPVC
;
A
#
# COMPACT_ATOMS: atom_id res chain seq x y z
N MET A 1 54.01 -20.41 40.50
CA MET A 1 54.50 -21.78 40.66
C MET A 1 53.49 -22.55 41.53
N PRO A 2 52.69 -23.46 40.96
CA PRO A 2 52.13 -24.62 41.68
C PRO A 2 53.24 -25.71 41.77
N PRO A 3 53.12 -26.90 42.43
CA PRO A 3 51.89 -27.70 42.63
C PRO A 3 51.81 -28.60 43.90
N THR A 4 50.63 -29.19 44.14
CA THR A 4 50.35 -30.44 44.89
C THR A 4 48.99 -30.95 44.36
N ALA A 5 48.64 -32.23 44.22
CA ALA A 5 49.32 -33.52 44.38
C ALA A 5 48.53 -34.59 43.57
N GLU A 6 49.26 -35.61 43.10
CA GLU A 6 48.98 -37.07 43.05
C GLU A 6 47.52 -37.59 42.92
N ASP A 7 47.23 -38.44 41.93
CA ASP A 7 47.41 -39.91 42.08
C ASP A 7 47.19 -40.69 40.75
N ASN A 8 47.84 -41.85 40.64
CA ASN A 8 47.94 -42.82 39.52
C ASN A 8 46.91 -43.98 39.71
N PRO A 9 46.83 -45.10 38.94
CA PRO A 9 47.34 -45.46 37.61
C PRO A 9 46.30 -46.19 36.71
N SER A 10 46.79 -46.66 35.57
CA SER A 10 46.15 -47.36 34.43
C SER A 10 45.82 -48.86 34.63
N LYS A 11 44.78 -49.34 33.91
CA LYS A 11 44.62 -50.62 33.15
C LYS A 11 43.20 -51.23 33.26
N ASN A 12 42.62 -51.60 32.11
CA ASN A 12 41.84 -52.84 31.83
C ASN A 12 41.13 -52.67 30.46
N SER A 13 41.57 -53.28 29.35
CA SER A 13 41.37 -54.68 28.91
C SER A 13 39.90 -55.13 28.81
N TYR A 14 39.46 -55.32 27.56
CA TYR A 14 38.19 -55.91 27.11
C TYR A 14 37.91 -57.31 27.72
N PRO A 15 36.64 -57.74 27.68
CA PRO A 15 36.32 -58.92 26.86
C PRO A 15 35.05 -58.80 25.99
N LEU A 16 35.08 -59.56 24.88
CA LEU A 16 34.04 -59.78 23.87
C LEU A 16 33.07 -60.93 24.24
N ARG A 17 31.95 -60.99 23.50
CA ARG A 17 30.89 -62.03 23.34
C ARG A 17 29.62 -61.77 24.16
N GLU A 18 28.39 -62.02 23.67
CA GLU A 18 27.94 -62.88 22.57
C GLU A 18 26.55 -62.42 22.09
N SER A 19 26.25 -62.64 20.81
CA SER A 19 24.98 -62.38 20.15
C SER A 19 23.91 -63.38 20.59
N GLN A 20 22.82 -62.89 21.21
CA GLN A 20 21.61 -63.69 21.44
C GLN A 20 20.46 -63.24 20.52
N ARG A 21 19.94 -64.24 19.82
CA ARG A 21 18.89 -64.18 18.80
C ARG A 21 17.55 -63.74 19.40
N ALA A 22 16.86 -62.85 18.71
CA ALA A 22 15.47 -62.50 18.97
C ALA A 22 14.54 -63.71 18.69
N ASN A 23 13.63 -63.98 19.62
CA ASN A 23 12.59 -65.00 19.50
C ASN A 23 11.27 -64.33 19.04
N PRO A 24 10.63 -64.70 17.91
CA PRO A 24 9.55 -63.89 17.32
C PRO A 24 8.13 -64.07 17.89
N ASN A 25 7.90 -64.77 18.99
CA ASN A 25 6.54 -65.12 19.44
C ASN A 25 6.28 -64.78 20.92
N GLU A 26 6.19 -63.50 21.26
CA GLU A 26 5.54 -63.04 22.50
C GLU A 26 4.35 -62.11 22.18
N PRO A 27 3.12 -62.46 22.58
CA PRO A 27 1.96 -61.57 22.47
C PRO A 27 1.97 -60.55 23.61
N TRP A 28 1.92 -59.26 23.26
CA TRP A 28 1.74 -58.16 24.21
C TRP A 28 0.34 -58.22 24.87
N PRO A 29 0.22 -58.06 26.20
CA PRO A 29 -1.08 -58.00 26.87
C PRO A 29 -1.78 -56.66 26.58
N SER A 30 -2.99 -56.74 26.02
CA SER A 30 -3.91 -55.61 25.91
C SER A 30 -4.70 -55.42 27.21
N SER A 31 -4.69 -54.20 27.78
CA SER A 31 -5.86 -53.46 28.29
C SER A 31 -5.43 -52.36 29.27
N GLY A 32 -6.06 -51.17 29.16
CA GLY A 32 -5.98 -50.13 30.19
C GLY A 32 -5.97 -48.68 29.69
N ASP A 33 -7.08 -48.21 29.15
CA ASP A 33 -7.61 -46.83 29.21
C ASP A 33 -6.65 -45.69 29.59
N HIS A 34 -5.86 -45.20 28.63
CA HIS A 34 -5.44 -43.81 28.63
C HIS A 34 -6.51 -42.98 27.94
N ALA A 35 -7.37 -42.34 28.74
CA ALA A 35 -8.22 -41.26 28.27
C ALA A 35 -7.38 -40.30 27.42
N ALA A 36 -7.70 -40.21 26.12
CA ALA A 36 -7.04 -39.30 25.21
C ALA A 36 -7.05 -37.89 25.83
N PRO A 37 -5.90 -37.17 25.84
CA PRO A 37 -5.88 -35.79 26.29
C PRO A 37 -6.95 -35.01 25.53
N ALA A 38 -7.87 -34.38 26.28
CA ALA A 38 -8.90 -33.55 25.70
C ALA A 38 -8.27 -32.60 24.66
N PRO A 39 -8.83 -32.50 23.44
CA PRO A 39 -8.28 -31.61 22.43
C PRO A 39 -8.25 -30.18 23.00
N PRO A 40 -7.10 -29.47 22.90
CA PRO A 40 -7.00 -28.12 23.41
C PRO A 40 -8.08 -27.23 22.80
N ALA A 41 -8.73 -26.44 23.66
CA ALA A 41 -9.86 -25.59 23.35
C ALA A 41 -9.66 -24.80 22.03
N SER A 42 -10.44 -25.20 21.03
CA SER A 42 -10.78 -24.52 19.78
C SER A 42 -9.75 -23.54 19.21
N ALA A 43 -8.82 -24.04 18.40
CA ALA A 43 -8.42 -23.28 17.22
C ALA A 43 -9.66 -23.14 16.33
N ALA A 44 -10.24 -21.94 16.25
CA ALA A 44 -11.40 -21.71 15.39
C ALA A 44 -11.07 -22.18 13.96
N PRO A 45 -11.94 -22.97 13.31
CA PRO A 45 -11.65 -23.60 12.02
C PRO A 45 -11.22 -22.54 10.98
N PRO A 46 -10.34 -22.90 10.02
CA PRO A 46 -9.92 -21.99 8.97
C PRO A 46 -11.16 -21.48 8.20
N LEU A 47 -11.19 -20.17 7.91
CA LEU A 47 -12.29 -19.57 7.13
C LEU A 47 -12.36 -20.22 5.74
N SER A 48 -13.57 -20.39 5.22
CA SER A 48 -13.77 -20.76 3.81
C SER A 48 -13.06 -19.76 2.91
N LYS A 49 -12.46 -20.23 1.81
CA LYS A 49 -11.79 -19.37 0.81
C LYS A 49 -12.69 -18.22 0.34
N HIS A 50 -14.00 -18.48 0.22
CA HIS A 50 -14.98 -17.46 -0.14
C HIS A 50 -15.15 -16.39 0.94
N ALA A 51 -15.19 -16.78 2.22
CA ALA A 51 -15.31 -15.83 3.32
C ALA A 51 -14.07 -14.93 3.42
N THR A 52 -12.86 -15.51 3.32
CA THR A 52 -11.61 -14.74 3.29
C THR A 52 -11.59 -13.75 2.12
N HIS A 53 -12.07 -14.16 0.94
CA HIS A 53 -12.16 -13.27 -0.21
C HIS A 53 -13.13 -12.09 0.03
N ILE A 54 -14.33 -12.37 0.58
CA ILE A 54 -15.32 -11.32 0.91
C ILE A 54 -14.73 -10.32 1.92
N TYR A 55 -14.04 -10.81 2.94
CA TYR A 55 -13.41 -9.93 3.93
C TYR A 55 -12.30 -9.11 3.31
N THR A 56 -11.41 -9.71 2.50
CA THR A 56 -10.34 -8.96 1.81
C THR A 56 -10.91 -7.86 0.93
N VAL A 57 -11.94 -8.15 0.12
CA VAL A 57 -12.59 -7.14 -0.71
C VAL A 57 -13.23 -6.04 0.15
N SER A 58 -13.89 -6.40 1.25
CA SER A 58 -14.51 -5.42 2.14
C SER A 58 -13.48 -4.52 2.82
N TYR A 59 -12.36 -5.07 3.29
CA TYR A 59 -11.25 -4.28 3.83
C TYR A 59 -10.63 -3.37 2.76
N LEU A 60 -10.44 -3.85 1.54
CA LEU A 60 -9.94 -3.02 0.43
C LEU A 60 -10.89 -1.85 0.14
N ILE A 61 -12.20 -2.10 0.05
CA ILE A 61 -13.20 -1.05 -0.15
C ILE A 61 -13.12 -0.04 1.01
N PHE A 62 -13.27 -0.50 2.25
CA PHE A 62 -13.31 0.39 3.42
C PHE A 62 -12.04 1.26 3.53
N PHE A 63 -10.87 0.64 3.45
CA PHE A 63 -9.62 1.37 3.58
C PHE A 63 -9.26 2.20 2.34
N SER A 64 -9.77 1.87 1.15
CA SER A 64 -9.64 2.75 -0.02
C SER A 64 -10.39 4.07 0.18
N LEU A 65 -11.58 4.04 0.78
CA LEU A 65 -12.33 5.25 1.13
C LEU A 65 -11.56 6.11 2.13
N LEU A 66 -11.06 5.51 3.20
CA LEU A 66 -10.28 6.23 4.22
C LEU A 66 -8.96 6.78 3.68
N GLY A 67 -8.24 6.01 2.85
CA GLY A 67 -7.01 6.44 2.22
C GLY A 67 -7.23 7.63 1.28
N THR A 68 -8.26 7.56 0.44
CA THR A 68 -8.62 8.66 -0.48
C THR A 68 -9.05 9.91 0.29
N LEU A 69 -9.87 9.79 1.35
CA LEU A 69 -10.22 10.92 2.20
C LEU A 69 -8.99 11.55 2.86
N ALA A 70 -8.08 10.73 3.40
CA ALA A 70 -6.85 11.20 4.00
C ALA A 70 -5.98 11.97 2.98
N ARG A 71 -5.90 11.47 1.74
CA ARG A 71 -5.15 12.14 0.65
C ARG A 71 -5.77 13.49 0.32
N LEU A 72 -7.07 13.52 0.04
CA LEU A 72 -7.78 14.73 -0.34
C LEU A 72 -7.74 15.78 0.78
N GLY A 73 -7.97 15.36 2.02
CA GLY A 73 -7.88 16.22 3.18
C GLY A 73 -6.47 16.80 3.37
N LEU A 74 -5.43 15.98 3.24
CA LEU A 74 -4.05 16.43 3.40
C LEU A 74 -3.60 17.35 2.25
N GLN A 75 -4.03 17.07 1.01
CA GLN A 75 -3.82 17.96 -0.13
C GLN A 75 -4.47 19.33 0.11
N ALA A 76 -5.71 19.35 0.60
CA ALA A 76 -6.40 20.60 0.92
C ALA A 76 -5.73 21.38 2.07
N LEU A 77 -5.26 20.70 3.12
CA LEU A 77 -4.59 21.34 4.26
C LEU A 77 -3.21 21.91 3.91
N THR A 78 -2.56 21.38 2.88
CA THR A 78 -1.19 21.74 2.50
C THR A 78 -1.12 22.71 1.32
N PHE A 79 -2.28 23.12 0.81
CA PHE A 79 -2.41 24.13 -0.24
C PHE A 79 -2.77 25.49 0.38
N TYR A 80 -1.76 26.30 0.69
CA TYR A 80 -1.91 27.63 1.28
C TYR A 80 -0.85 28.59 0.76
N THR A 81 -1.12 29.91 0.86
CA THR A 81 -0.20 30.97 0.43
C THR A 81 1.14 30.88 1.16
N GLY A 82 2.24 30.78 0.43
CA GLY A 82 3.58 30.67 1.01
C GLY A 82 3.95 29.26 1.50
N ALA A 83 3.21 28.23 1.10
CA ALA A 83 3.59 26.84 1.36
C ALA A 83 5.01 26.55 0.82
N PRO A 84 5.91 25.97 1.63
CA PRO A 84 7.27 25.64 1.19
C PRO A 84 7.33 24.64 0.03
N VAL A 85 6.28 23.83 -0.11
CA VAL A 85 6.08 22.90 -1.23
C VAL A 85 4.64 23.00 -1.67
N VAL A 86 4.43 23.32 -2.96
CA VAL A 86 3.10 23.53 -3.55
C VAL A 86 2.39 22.24 -3.95
N THR A 87 3.13 21.14 -4.11
CA THR A 87 2.58 19.83 -4.52
C THR A 87 1.99 19.11 -3.31
N GLY A 88 0.72 19.38 -2.99
CA GLY A 88 0.04 18.80 -1.82
C GLY A 88 0.05 17.26 -1.77
N VAL A 89 0.15 16.59 -2.93
CA VAL A 89 0.28 15.12 -3.02
C VAL A 89 1.56 14.60 -2.36
N LEU A 90 2.62 15.42 -2.25
CA LEU A 90 3.87 15.04 -1.60
C LEU A 90 3.62 14.59 -0.17
N TRP A 91 2.83 15.34 0.59
CA TRP A 91 2.52 15.02 1.98
C TRP A 91 1.78 13.70 2.12
N ALA A 92 0.83 13.44 1.22
CA ALA A 92 0.09 12.18 1.18
C ALA A 92 1.00 11.00 0.82
N ASN A 93 1.90 11.19 -0.15
CA ASN A 93 2.90 10.19 -0.55
C ASN A 93 3.88 9.86 0.58
N VAL A 94 4.35 10.86 1.32
CA VAL A 94 5.19 10.70 2.51
C VAL A 94 4.43 9.96 3.60
N GLY A 95 3.20 10.40 3.93
CA GLY A 95 2.38 9.79 4.97
C GLY A 95 2.06 8.32 4.69
N GLY A 96 1.60 8.01 3.47
CA GLY A 96 1.29 6.63 3.08
C GLY A 96 2.54 5.74 3.03
N SER A 97 3.68 6.28 2.60
CA SER A 97 4.95 5.53 2.61
C SER A 97 5.46 5.27 4.04
N LEU A 98 5.31 6.23 4.96
CA LEU A 98 5.63 6.03 6.37
C LEU A 98 4.81 4.90 6.98
N ILE A 99 3.49 4.94 6.80
CA ILE A 99 2.59 3.91 7.34
C ILE A 99 2.87 2.56 6.68
N MET A 100 3.12 2.52 5.37
CA MET A 100 3.55 1.29 4.68
C MET A 100 4.84 0.73 5.27
N GLY A 101 5.83 1.58 5.56
CA GLY A 101 7.10 1.19 6.18
C GLY A 101 6.89 0.57 7.55
N PHE A 102 6.10 1.25 8.40
CA PHE A 102 5.72 0.76 9.72
C PHE A 102 5.02 -0.60 9.65
N LEU A 103 3.98 -0.70 8.82
CA LEU A 103 3.22 -1.93 8.66
C LEU A 103 4.07 -3.05 8.08
N SER A 104 5.03 -2.77 7.18
CA SER A 104 5.88 -3.79 6.58
C SER A 104 6.82 -4.45 7.59
N GLU A 105 7.40 -3.65 8.49
CA GLU A 105 8.40 -4.08 9.47
C GLU A 105 7.76 -4.67 10.74
N ASP A 106 6.58 -4.20 11.14
CA ASP A 106 5.96 -4.64 12.39
C ASP A 106 5.64 -6.15 12.41
N GLN A 107 6.10 -6.86 13.44
CA GLN A 107 5.83 -8.30 13.61
C GLN A 107 4.83 -8.59 14.74
N LYS A 108 4.37 -7.58 15.47
CA LYS A 108 3.59 -7.78 16.71
C LYS A 108 2.10 -7.57 16.51
N LEU A 109 1.69 -6.61 15.70
CA LEU A 109 0.29 -6.27 15.47
C LEU A 109 -0.53 -7.49 15.02
N PHE A 110 0.05 -8.35 14.17
CA PHE A 110 -0.58 -9.56 13.61
C PHE A 110 -0.09 -10.87 14.22
N ARG A 111 0.51 -10.84 15.42
CA ARG A 111 1.14 -12.02 16.03
C ARG A 111 0.16 -13.14 16.39
N GLU A 112 -1.09 -12.83 16.70
CA GLU A 112 -2.09 -13.84 17.11
C GLU A 112 -2.79 -14.55 15.95
N GLU A 113 -2.98 -13.88 14.81
CA GLU A 113 -3.43 -14.50 13.55
C GLU A 113 -2.44 -15.54 13.03
N TRP A 114 -1.25 -15.59 13.63
CA TRP A 114 -0.10 -16.37 13.20
C TRP A 114 -0.07 -17.81 13.70
N GLY A 115 -0.77 -18.16 14.79
CA GLY A 115 -0.96 -19.54 15.26
C GLY A 115 0.27 -20.48 15.33
N LYS A 116 1.09 -20.37 16.39
CA LYS A 116 1.68 -21.40 17.29
C LYS A 116 3.03 -20.91 17.85
N LYS A 117 3.17 -20.95 19.18
CA LYS A 117 4.49 -20.97 19.83
C LYS A 117 5.20 -22.26 19.37
N PRO A 118 6.47 -22.21 18.90
CA PRO A 118 7.24 -23.45 18.85
C PRO A 118 7.38 -23.96 20.29
N ALA A 119 7.13 -25.26 20.48
CA ALA A 119 7.59 -25.95 21.67
C ALA A 119 9.10 -25.70 21.80
N LYS A 120 9.59 -25.53 23.03
CA LYS A 120 11.03 -25.51 23.31
C LYS A 120 11.66 -26.77 22.71
N GLU A 121 12.34 -26.63 21.58
CA GLU A 121 13.27 -27.65 21.08
C GLU A 121 14.70 -27.21 21.43
N PRO A 122 15.59 -28.17 21.75
CA PRO A 122 16.93 -27.88 22.27
C PRO A 122 17.80 -27.22 21.19
N ALA A 123 18.66 -26.31 21.63
CA ALA A 123 19.53 -25.53 20.77
C ALA A 123 20.54 -26.43 20.04
N THR A 124 20.46 -26.45 18.71
CA THR A 124 21.54 -26.87 17.82
C THR A 124 21.97 -25.68 16.94
N ASP A 125 23.27 -25.61 16.67
CA ASP A 125 23.99 -24.44 16.14
C ASP A 125 23.73 -24.10 14.64
N GLU A 126 22.55 -24.40 14.10
CA GLU A 126 22.13 -24.05 12.72
C GLU A 126 21.25 -22.77 12.68
N VAL A 127 21.43 -21.87 13.65
CA VAL A 127 20.45 -20.83 14.05
C VAL A 127 20.24 -19.71 13.00
N GLU A 128 21.21 -19.43 12.13
CA GLU A 128 21.09 -18.30 11.18
C GLU A 128 20.22 -18.57 9.95
N ASP A 129 20.28 -19.77 9.36
CA ASP A 129 19.50 -20.05 8.14
C ASP A 129 18.03 -20.37 8.48
N ASP A 130 17.81 -21.05 9.60
CA ASP A 130 16.47 -21.38 10.09
C ASP A 130 15.70 -20.13 10.56
N SER A 131 16.37 -19.14 11.17
CA SER A 131 15.75 -17.87 11.56
C SER A 131 15.37 -16.99 10.34
N LYS A 132 16.19 -16.95 9.29
CA LYS A 132 15.88 -16.25 8.03
C LYS A 132 14.75 -16.95 7.27
N ALA A 133 14.76 -18.28 7.20
CA ALA A 133 13.70 -19.07 6.57
C ALA A 133 12.36 -18.92 7.30
N LYS A 134 12.38 -18.93 8.64
CA LYS A 134 11.21 -18.66 9.49
C LYS A 134 10.69 -17.24 9.27
N ASN A 135 11.54 -16.22 9.27
CA ASN A 135 11.15 -14.84 8.97
C ASN A 135 10.54 -14.66 7.58
N LYS A 136 11.05 -15.37 6.57
CA LYS A 136 10.51 -15.32 5.19
C LYS A 136 9.13 -15.97 5.10
N LYS A 137 8.91 -17.12 5.75
CA LYS A 137 7.58 -17.74 5.89
C LYS A 137 6.65 -16.82 6.68
N HIS A 138 7.17 -16.10 7.68
CA HIS A 138 6.45 -15.11 8.48
C HIS A 138 5.96 -13.91 7.66
N LEU A 139 6.80 -13.41 6.78
CA LEU A 139 6.41 -12.31 5.92
C LEU A 139 5.40 -12.74 4.84
N ALA A 140 5.45 -13.99 4.39
CA ALA A 140 4.58 -14.52 3.34
C ALA A 140 3.12 -14.68 3.80
N ALA A 141 2.87 -15.30 4.96
CA ALA A 141 1.49 -15.44 5.44
C ALA A 141 0.90 -14.11 5.93
N LYS A 142 1.72 -13.14 6.38
CA LYS A 142 1.25 -11.81 6.80
C LYS A 142 0.57 -11.07 5.65
N LYS A 143 1.12 -11.22 4.44
CA LYS A 143 0.57 -10.66 3.20
C LYS A 143 -0.77 -11.29 2.78
N THR A 144 -1.21 -12.37 3.43
CA THR A 144 -2.50 -13.03 3.16
C THR A 144 -3.61 -12.62 4.12
N ILE A 145 -3.28 -11.85 5.16
CA ILE A 145 -4.24 -11.39 6.17
C ILE A 145 -5.12 -10.28 5.56
N PRO A 146 -6.47 -10.41 5.57
CA PRO A 146 -7.37 -9.41 5.00
C PRO A 146 -7.18 -8.00 5.56
N LEU A 147 -7.03 -7.86 6.89
CA LEU A 147 -6.78 -6.58 7.54
C LEU A 147 -5.45 -5.95 7.11
N TYR A 148 -4.37 -6.75 7.02
CA TYR A 148 -3.08 -6.27 6.53
C TYR A 148 -3.16 -5.82 5.08
N ILE A 149 -3.85 -6.58 4.21
CA ILE A 149 -4.11 -6.19 2.82
C ILE A 149 -4.90 -4.88 2.77
N GLY A 150 -5.92 -4.73 3.61
CA GLY A 150 -6.71 -3.50 3.74
C GLY A 150 -5.86 -2.29 4.13
N LEU A 151 -5.03 -2.40 5.17
CA LEU A 151 -4.19 -1.30 5.63
C LEU A 151 -3.08 -0.94 4.64
N THR A 152 -2.44 -1.94 4.04
CA THR A 152 -1.33 -1.69 3.10
C THR A 152 -1.83 -1.36 1.70
N THR A 153 -2.57 -2.26 1.08
CA THR A 153 -3.05 -2.09 -0.28
C THR A 153 -4.21 -1.10 -0.32
N GLY A 154 -5.18 -1.19 0.59
CA GLY A 154 -6.31 -0.25 0.63
C GLY A 154 -5.87 1.14 1.09
N PHE A 155 -5.49 1.30 2.35
CA PHE A 155 -5.26 2.62 2.95
C PHE A 155 -3.99 3.27 2.41
N CYS A 156 -2.79 2.69 2.66
CA CYS A 156 -1.55 3.31 2.20
C CYS A 156 -1.55 3.49 0.68
N GLY A 157 -2.01 2.46 -0.04
CA GLY A 157 -2.15 2.50 -1.49
C GLY A 157 -2.95 3.69 -2.00
N CYS A 158 -4.16 3.92 -1.49
CA CYS A 158 -5.05 5.01 -1.95
C CYS A 158 -4.75 6.36 -1.28
N PHE A 159 -4.05 6.36 -0.15
CA PHE A 159 -3.52 7.56 0.49
C PHE A 159 -2.37 8.16 -0.34
N THR A 160 -1.57 7.32 -0.98
CA THR A 160 -0.59 7.78 -1.98
C THR A 160 -1.19 7.87 -3.38
N SER A 161 -0.58 8.64 -4.28
CA SER A 161 -0.96 8.68 -5.70
C SER A 161 0.28 8.92 -6.57
N PHE A 162 0.54 7.99 -7.49
CA PHE A 162 1.63 8.14 -8.47
C PHE A 162 1.19 8.99 -9.66
N SER A 163 -0.06 8.82 -10.12
CA SER A 163 -0.58 9.58 -11.25
C SER A 163 -0.65 11.09 -10.96
N SER A 164 -1.09 11.47 -9.76
CA SER A 164 -1.11 12.88 -9.35
C SER A 164 0.30 13.44 -9.13
N PHE A 165 1.25 12.62 -8.64
CA PHE A 165 2.67 12.99 -8.62
C PHE A 165 3.19 13.27 -10.03
N MET A 166 2.90 12.41 -11.01
CA MET A 166 3.36 12.60 -12.38
C MET A 166 2.70 13.79 -13.08
N ARG A 167 1.43 14.06 -12.79
CA ARG A 167 0.74 15.28 -13.21
C ARG A 167 1.49 16.51 -12.69
N ASP A 168 1.82 16.55 -11.41
CA ASP A 168 2.57 17.66 -10.82
C ASP A 168 3.98 17.80 -11.44
N VAL A 169 4.65 16.70 -11.80
CA VAL A 169 5.92 16.72 -12.54
C VAL A 169 5.76 17.36 -13.92
N PHE A 170 4.70 17.00 -14.66
CA PHE A 170 4.42 17.60 -15.96
C PHE A 170 4.08 19.09 -15.83
N LEU A 171 3.23 19.47 -14.88
CA LEU A 171 2.88 20.88 -14.64
C LEU A 171 4.11 21.68 -14.20
N ALA A 172 5.03 21.07 -13.44
CA ALA A 172 6.30 21.69 -13.07
C ALA A 172 7.18 21.94 -14.30
N LEU A 173 7.29 20.97 -15.21
CA LEU A 173 7.98 21.12 -16.49
C LEU A 173 7.37 22.24 -17.33
N ALA A 174 6.04 22.30 -17.37
CA ALA A 174 5.29 23.22 -18.21
C ALA A 174 5.15 24.64 -17.64
N ASN A 175 5.69 24.90 -16.44
CA ASN A 175 5.51 26.17 -15.71
C ASN A 175 4.02 26.49 -15.45
N ALA A 176 3.24 25.44 -15.15
CA ALA A 176 1.79 25.48 -14.96
C ALA A 176 1.37 24.84 -13.61
N LEU A 177 2.28 24.77 -12.64
CA LEU A 177 1.94 24.34 -11.28
C LEU A 177 1.07 25.40 -10.60
N PRO A 178 -0.07 25.02 -10.00
CA PRO A 178 -0.91 25.95 -9.28
C PRO A 178 -0.14 26.68 -8.17
N ASP A 179 -0.27 28.00 -8.10
CA ASP A 179 0.36 28.84 -7.09
C ASP A 179 -0.74 29.55 -6.27
N PRO A 180 -0.92 29.19 -4.99
CA PRO A 180 -1.94 29.81 -4.15
C PRO A 180 -1.66 31.29 -3.84
N SER A 181 -0.44 31.78 -4.06
CA SER A 181 -0.08 33.19 -3.85
C SER A 181 -0.52 34.10 -5.01
N LEU A 182 -0.90 33.51 -6.13
CA LEU A 182 -1.35 34.20 -7.32
C LEU A 182 -2.89 34.20 -7.38
N PRO A 183 -3.56 35.34 -7.68
CA PRO A 183 -4.99 35.36 -7.95
C PRO A 183 -5.35 34.37 -9.07
N ALA A 184 -6.51 33.70 -8.95
CA ALA A 184 -7.00 32.80 -10.00
C ALA A 184 -7.04 33.51 -11.36
N GLY A 185 -6.44 32.91 -12.39
CA GLY A 185 -6.31 33.50 -13.72
C GLY A 185 -5.12 34.45 -13.93
N SER A 186 -4.22 34.63 -12.96
CA SER A 186 -2.98 35.38 -13.17
C SER A 186 -1.87 34.49 -13.75
N HIS A 187 -1.15 35.02 -14.74
CA HIS A 187 -0.08 34.28 -15.41
C HIS A 187 1.14 34.14 -14.50
N HIS A 188 1.64 32.91 -14.34
CA HIS A 188 2.94 32.68 -13.71
C HIS A 188 4.02 33.50 -14.44
N ALA A 189 4.98 34.02 -13.67
CA ALA A 189 6.15 34.65 -14.25
C ALA A 189 6.80 33.71 -15.28
N SER A 190 7.05 34.25 -16.48
CA SER A 190 7.67 33.47 -17.54
C SER A 190 9.03 32.95 -17.09
N ARG A 191 9.26 31.67 -17.35
CA ARG A 191 10.45 30.97 -16.91
C ARG A 191 11.12 30.30 -18.11
N ASN A 192 12.44 30.45 -18.21
CA ASN A 192 13.20 29.80 -19.28
C ASN A 192 13.21 28.26 -19.14
N GLY A 193 13.55 27.57 -20.22
CA GLY A 193 13.55 26.10 -20.26
C GLY A 193 14.47 25.44 -19.24
N GLY A 194 15.59 26.08 -18.88
CA GLY A 194 16.54 25.55 -17.90
C GLY A 194 15.94 25.50 -16.49
N TYR A 195 15.29 26.57 -16.05
CA TYR A 195 14.60 26.57 -14.76
C TYR A 195 13.38 25.64 -14.76
N SER A 196 12.72 25.45 -15.92
CA SER A 196 11.65 24.46 -16.05
C SER A 196 12.11 23.03 -15.92
N PHE A 197 13.26 22.70 -16.50
CA PHE A 197 13.91 21.43 -16.26
C PHE A 197 14.27 21.24 -14.77
N MET A 198 14.84 22.26 -14.13
CA MET A 198 15.17 22.19 -12.70
C MET A 198 13.95 21.98 -11.81
N ALA A 199 12.81 22.58 -12.12
CA ALA A 199 11.57 22.36 -11.38
C ALA A 199 11.02 20.94 -11.54
N LEU A 200 11.04 20.39 -12.76
CA LEU A 200 10.72 18.98 -12.99
C LEU A 200 11.61 18.07 -12.14
N VAL A 201 12.93 18.31 -12.16
CA VAL A 201 13.88 17.49 -11.40
C VAL A 201 13.63 17.63 -9.90
N ALA A 202 13.35 18.84 -9.41
CA ALA A 202 13.05 19.09 -8.01
C ALA A 202 11.82 18.31 -7.53
N VAL A 203 10.70 18.32 -8.27
CA VAL A 203 9.48 17.59 -7.87
C VAL A 203 9.73 16.08 -7.83
N ILE A 204 10.48 15.53 -8.80
CA ILE A 204 10.87 14.11 -8.81
C ILE A 204 11.75 13.80 -7.59
N LEU A 205 12.83 14.55 -7.38
CA LEU A 205 13.77 14.30 -6.29
C LEU A 205 13.08 14.40 -4.93
N LEU A 206 12.29 15.45 -4.68
CA LEU A 206 11.56 15.63 -3.44
C LEU A 206 10.62 14.46 -3.17
N THR A 207 9.77 14.09 -4.15
CA THR A 207 8.77 13.04 -3.94
C THR A 207 9.41 11.67 -3.74
N VAL A 208 10.37 11.31 -4.59
CA VAL A 208 11.02 9.98 -4.51
C VAL A 208 11.86 9.86 -3.25
N SER A 209 12.70 10.86 -2.94
CA SER A 209 13.60 10.81 -1.77
C SER A 209 12.82 10.83 -0.46
N LEU A 210 11.84 11.72 -0.30
CA LEU A 210 11.06 11.83 0.93
C LEU A 210 10.18 10.61 1.13
N SER A 211 9.61 10.02 0.08
CA SER A 211 8.82 8.79 0.19
C SER A 211 9.68 7.58 0.58
N LEU A 212 10.89 7.45 0.02
CA LEU A 212 11.84 6.40 0.42
C LEU A 212 12.33 6.58 1.86
N SER A 213 12.67 7.81 2.26
CA SER A 213 13.06 8.12 3.64
C SER A 213 11.91 7.86 4.61
N ALA A 214 10.68 8.26 4.26
CA ALA A 214 9.49 7.99 5.05
C ALA A 214 9.25 6.49 5.26
N LEU A 215 9.40 5.68 4.20
CA LEU A 215 9.32 4.22 4.29
C LEU A 215 10.35 3.64 5.28
N ILE A 216 11.59 4.15 5.26
CA ILE A 216 12.64 3.72 6.19
C ILE A 216 12.32 4.16 7.63
N VAL A 217 11.91 5.42 7.82
CA VAL A 217 11.52 5.97 9.12
C VAL A 217 10.33 5.18 9.69
N GLY A 218 9.34 4.82 8.88
CA GLY A 218 8.23 3.98 9.28
C GLY A 218 8.69 2.64 9.83
N ALA A 219 9.62 1.97 9.14
CA ALA A 219 10.19 0.71 9.63
C ALA A 219 10.94 0.90 10.96
N HIS A 220 11.74 1.96 11.10
CA HIS A 220 12.42 2.27 12.37
C HIS A 220 11.43 2.55 13.49
N LEU A 221 10.32 3.22 13.19
CA LEU A 221 9.26 3.51 14.15
C LEU A 221 8.58 2.22 14.63
N ALA A 222 8.36 1.24 13.74
CA ALA A 222 7.83 -0.07 14.12
C ALA A 222 8.76 -0.80 15.10
N LEU A 223 10.07 -0.75 14.87
CA LEU A 223 11.06 -1.34 15.79
C LEU A 223 11.11 -0.60 17.12
N ALA A 224 11.08 0.74 17.11
CA ALA A 224 11.09 1.56 18.32
C ALA A 224 9.83 1.34 19.17
N LEU A 225 8.66 1.26 18.54
CA LEU A 225 7.38 1.06 19.20
C LEU A 225 7.10 -0.40 19.52
N ALA A 226 7.94 -1.35 19.11
CA ALA A 226 7.69 -2.77 19.31
C ALA A 226 7.36 -3.14 20.77
N ARG A 227 7.89 -2.43 21.77
CA ARG A 227 7.57 -2.71 23.19
C ARG A 227 6.13 -2.31 23.59
N VAL A 228 5.56 -1.32 22.90
CA VAL A 228 4.26 -0.70 23.22
C VAL A 228 3.16 -1.15 22.25
N THR A 229 3.51 -1.58 21.03
CA THR A 229 2.52 -2.01 20.03
C THR A 229 1.68 -3.18 20.55
N PRO A 230 0.35 -3.02 20.70
CA PRO A 230 -0.53 -4.09 21.13
C PRO A 230 -0.67 -5.17 20.06
N THR A 231 -0.96 -6.40 20.47
CA THR A 231 -1.37 -7.48 19.56
C THR A 231 -2.86 -7.34 19.26
N VAL A 232 -3.27 -7.40 17.99
CA VAL A 232 -4.70 -7.41 17.65
C VAL A 232 -5.24 -8.82 17.94
N PRO A 233 -6.25 -8.97 18.83
CA PRO A 233 -6.70 -10.31 19.21
C PRO A 233 -7.40 -11.05 18.08
N PHE A 234 -6.96 -12.28 17.77
CA PHE A 234 -7.48 -13.03 16.62
C PHE A 234 -9.00 -13.25 16.67
N ALA A 235 -9.52 -13.56 17.86
CA ALA A 235 -10.94 -13.77 18.07
C ALA A 235 -11.75 -12.48 17.87
N PHE A 236 -11.18 -11.32 18.23
CA PHE A 236 -11.81 -10.03 18.04
C PHE A 236 -11.87 -9.67 16.55
N THR A 237 -10.77 -9.83 15.81
CA THR A 237 -10.73 -9.59 14.36
C THR A 237 -11.79 -10.42 13.65
N ARG A 238 -11.81 -11.75 13.88
CA ARG A 238 -12.72 -12.66 13.16
C ARG A 238 -14.19 -12.56 13.56
N ARG A 239 -14.49 -12.32 14.84
CA ARG A 239 -15.89 -12.30 15.32
C ARG A 239 -16.54 -10.94 15.19
N VAL A 240 -15.76 -9.87 15.31
CA VAL A 240 -16.27 -8.50 15.37
C VAL A 240 -15.80 -7.71 14.15
N LEU A 241 -14.50 -7.50 14.01
CA LEU A 241 -13.97 -6.56 13.01
C LEU A 241 -14.35 -6.96 11.58
N ASP A 242 -14.16 -8.23 11.20
CA ASP A 242 -14.47 -8.72 9.86
C ASP A 242 -15.95 -8.50 9.49
N ARG A 243 -16.86 -8.75 10.44
CA ARG A 243 -18.31 -8.59 10.22
C ARG A 243 -18.71 -7.12 10.15
N VAL A 244 -18.17 -6.30 11.06
CA VAL A 244 -18.43 -4.87 11.10
C VAL A 244 -17.91 -4.21 9.82
N VAL A 245 -16.70 -4.55 9.37
CA VAL A 245 -16.09 -3.99 8.18
C VAL A 245 -16.86 -4.34 6.92
N VAL A 246 -17.47 -5.53 6.81
CA VAL A 246 -18.36 -5.83 5.67
C VAL A 246 -19.52 -4.82 5.61
N VAL A 247 -20.22 -4.61 6.73
CA VAL A 247 -21.35 -3.67 6.76
C VAL A 247 -20.87 -2.24 6.48
N LEU A 248 -19.79 -1.80 7.11
CA LEU A 248 -19.25 -0.45 6.93
C LEU A 248 -18.70 -0.22 5.52
N ALA A 249 -17.98 -1.18 4.94
CA ALA A 249 -17.38 -1.04 3.61
C ALA A 249 -18.45 -0.80 2.54
N TRP A 250 -19.38 -1.74 2.45
CA TRP A 250 -20.44 -1.70 1.45
C TRP A 250 -21.46 -0.61 1.76
N GLY A 251 -21.78 -0.39 3.04
CA GLY A 251 -22.67 0.69 3.48
C GLY A 251 -22.11 2.07 3.17
N CYS A 252 -20.85 2.36 3.49
CA CYS A 252 -20.22 3.64 3.16
C CYS A 252 -20.04 3.84 1.66
N TRP A 253 -19.71 2.79 0.90
CA TRP A 253 -19.57 2.91 -0.55
C TRP A 253 -20.93 3.18 -1.23
N LEU A 254 -21.99 2.46 -0.82
CA LEU A 254 -23.35 2.73 -1.26
C LEU A 254 -23.81 4.13 -0.81
N GLY A 255 -23.46 4.53 0.40
CA GLY A 255 -23.70 5.88 0.92
C GLY A 255 -23.05 6.96 0.04
N ALA A 256 -21.81 6.75 -0.41
CA ALA A 256 -21.14 7.65 -1.34
C ALA A 256 -21.88 7.76 -2.68
N VAL A 257 -22.43 6.64 -3.20
CA VAL A 257 -23.27 6.66 -4.41
C VAL A 257 -24.54 7.47 -4.18
N PHE A 258 -25.23 7.28 -3.05
CA PHE A 258 -26.42 8.07 -2.73
C PHE A 258 -26.10 9.55 -2.53
N LEU A 259 -24.99 9.90 -1.88
CA LEU A 259 -24.53 11.28 -1.77
C LEU A 259 -24.15 11.89 -3.12
N ALA A 260 -23.71 11.08 -4.10
CA ALA A 260 -23.45 11.57 -5.45
C ALA A 260 -24.77 11.93 -6.16
N ILE A 261 -25.82 11.12 -5.98
CA ILE A 261 -27.15 11.36 -6.57
C ILE A 261 -27.86 12.52 -5.85
N TRP A 262 -27.77 12.58 -4.52
CA TRP A 262 -28.40 13.58 -3.66
C TRP A 262 -27.35 14.23 -2.75
N PRO A 263 -26.59 15.21 -3.26
CA PRO A 263 -25.56 15.85 -2.48
C PRO A 263 -26.19 16.77 -1.42
N PRO A 264 -25.54 16.93 -0.26
CA PRO A 264 -26.09 17.67 0.87
C PRO A 264 -26.28 19.17 0.57
N ASP A 265 -25.52 19.73 -0.37
CA ASP A 265 -25.52 21.13 -0.76
C ASP A 265 -26.47 21.47 -1.93
N ARG A 266 -27.25 20.49 -2.43
CA ARG A 266 -28.13 20.62 -3.60
C ARG A 266 -29.06 21.85 -3.59
N HIS A 267 -29.45 22.32 -2.41
CA HIS A 267 -30.43 23.40 -2.25
C HIS A 267 -29.82 24.68 -1.66
N ASN A 268 -28.53 24.67 -1.28
CA ASN A 268 -27.91 25.74 -0.49
C ASN A 268 -26.72 26.43 -1.20
N GLY A 269 -26.47 26.14 -2.48
CA GLY A 269 -25.38 26.75 -3.25
C GLY A 269 -24.98 25.93 -4.48
N PRO A 270 -23.82 26.21 -5.11
CA PRO A 270 -23.24 25.33 -6.12
C PRO A 270 -22.91 23.96 -5.49
N ASP A 271 -23.10 22.87 -6.24
CA ASP A 271 -22.83 21.48 -5.78
C ASP A 271 -21.32 21.22 -5.61
N VAL A 272 -20.68 21.73 -4.57
CA VAL A 272 -19.23 21.66 -4.38
C VAL A 272 -18.78 20.27 -3.88
N TRP A 273 -19.58 19.62 -3.02
CA TRP A 273 -19.18 18.34 -2.40
C TRP A 273 -19.04 17.20 -3.40
N ARG A 274 -19.86 17.21 -4.47
CA ARG A 274 -19.84 16.21 -5.54
C ARG A 274 -18.45 16.07 -6.16
N GLY A 275 -17.89 17.19 -6.62
CA GLY A 275 -16.59 17.22 -7.28
C GLY A 275 -15.40 17.07 -6.33
N ARG A 276 -15.50 17.57 -5.10
CA ARG A 276 -14.36 17.60 -4.17
C ARG A 276 -14.06 16.27 -3.49
N ALA A 277 -15.08 15.47 -3.19
CA ALA A 277 -14.88 14.25 -2.41
C ALA A 277 -15.80 13.11 -2.85
N VAL A 278 -17.08 13.38 -3.09
CA VAL A 278 -18.07 12.30 -3.22
C VAL A 278 -17.82 11.43 -4.45
N PHE A 279 -17.59 12.02 -5.63
CA PHE A 279 -17.25 11.19 -6.81
C PHE A 279 -15.93 10.45 -6.62
N ALA A 280 -14.93 11.06 -5.97
CA ALA A 280 -13.69 10.36 -5.66
C ALA A 280 -13.93 9.12 -4.79
N LEU A 281 -14.84 9.18 -3.80
CA LEU A 281 -15.24 8.04 -2.98
C LEU A 281 -16.02 6.96 -3.75
N VAL A 282 -16.82 7.35 -4.73
CA VAL A 282 -17.51 6.39 -5.61
C VAL A 282 -16.49 5.60 -6.42
N PHE A 283 -15.47 6.27 -6.95
CA PHE A 283 -14.49 5.67 -7.86
C PHE A 283 -13.27 5.03 -7.19
N ALA A 284 -12.92 5.43 -5.97
CA ALA A 284 -11.73 4.93 -5.26
C ALA A 284 -11.70 3.40 -5.07
N PRO A 285 -12.80 2.73 -4.63
CA PRO A 285 -12.79 1.28 -4.49
C PRO A 285 -12.53 0.54 -5.81
N LEU A 286 -13.03 1.06 -6.93
CA LEU A 286 -12.80 0.45 -8.25
C LEU A 286 -11.32 0.49 -8.62
N GLY A 287 -10.66 1.63 -8.42
CA GLY A 287 -9.24 1.77 -8.67
C GLY A 287 -8.39 0.90 -7.75
N CYS A 288 -8.74 0.85 -6.46
CA CYS A 288 -8.07 0.00 -5.48
C CYS A 288 -8.17 -1.50 -5.82
N LEU A 289 -9.35 -1.97 -6.23
CA LEU A 289 -9.58 -3.36 -6.61
C LEU A 289 -8.81 -3.71 -7.90
N LEU A 290 -8.85 -2.83 -8.90
CA LEU A 290 -8.06 -2.99 -10.12
C LEU A 290 -6.57 -3.15 -9.79
N ARG A 291 -6.03 -2.26 -8.96
CA ARG A 291 -4.63 -2.35 -8.52
C ARG A 291 -4.34 -3.66 -7.81
N PHE A 292 -5.16 -4.03 -6.82
CA PHE A 292 -4.96 -5.25 -6.05
C PHE A 292 -4.90 -6.49 -6.94
N TYR A 293 -5.87 -6.67 -7.82
CA TYR A 293 -5.90 -7.82 -8.71
C TYR A 293 -4.79 -7.77 -9.77
N ALA A 294 -4.49 -6.60 -10.36
CA ALA A 294 -3.39 -6.49 -11.31
C ALA A 294 -2.03 -6.84 -10.67
N SER A 295 -1.74 -6.31 -9.48
CA SER A 295 -0.53 -6.65 -8.72
C SER A 295 -0.48 -8.14 -8.36
N LEU A 296 -1.60 -8.74 -7.95
CA LEU A 296 -1.67 -10.17 -7.61
C LEU A 296 -1.30 -11.07 -8.80
N HIS A 297 -1.77 -10.74 -10.01
CA HIS A 297 -1.57 -11.57 -11.20
C HIS A 297 -0.27 -11.30 -11.95
N LEU A 298 0.25 -10.06 -11.91
CA LEU A 298 1.35 -9.62 -12.77
C LEU A 298 2.68 -9.43 -12.02
N ASN A 299 2.69 -9.06 -10.73
CA ASN A 299 3.97 -8.81 -10.04
C ASN A 299 4.81 -10.08 -9.87
N SER A 300 4.19 -11.25 -9.76
CA SER A 300 4.89 -12.53 -9.66
C SER A 300 5.47 -13.04 -10.99
N ARG A 301 5.08 -12.44 -12.12
CA ARG A 301 5.54 -12.86 -13.47
C ARG A 301 7.00 -12.54 -13.73
N ILE A 302 7.44 -11.35 -13.31
CA ILE A 302 8.81 -10.87 -13.50
C ILE A 302 9.36 -10.40 -12.15
N PRO A 303 10.05 -11.27 -11.38
CA PRO A 303 10.52 -10.92 -10.04
C PRO A 303 11.49 -9.73 -9.98
N THR A 304 12.17 -9.43 -11.10
CA THR A 304 13.10 -8.30 -11.23
C THR A 304 12.41 -6.99 -11.61
N PHE A 305 11.14 -7.03 -12.01
CA PHE A 305 10.37 -5.88 -12.47
C PHE A 305 8.89 -6.04 -12.07
N PRO A 306 8.43 -5.39 -11.00
CA PRO A 306 7.04 -5.47 -10.53
C PRO A 306 6.03 -4.96 -11.56
N LEU A 307 5.65 -5.85 -12.47
CA LEU A 307 4.93 -5.51 -13.70
C LEU A 307 3.52 -5.01 -13.45
N GLY A 308 2.83 -5.57 -12.45
CA GLY A 308 1.48 -5.13 -12.07
C GLY A 308 1.49 -3.70 -11.55
N THR A 309 2.36 -3.38 -10.59
CA THR A 309 2.52 -2.02 -10.04
C THR A 309 2.93 -1.03 -11.13
N PHE A 310 3.87 -1.42 -12.01
CA PHE A 310 4.21 -0.62 -13.19
C PHE A 310 2.98 -0.32 -14.06
N THR A 311 2.25 -1.37 -14.45
CA THR A 311 1.13 -1.29 -15.39
C THR A 311 0.03 -0.39 -14.85
N VAL A 312 -0.36 -0.56 -13.59
CA VAL A 312 -1.42 0.25 -12.98
C VAL A 312 -1.01 1.70 -12.82
N ASN A 313 0.26 1.98 -12.48
CA ASN A 313 0.78 3.33 -12.38
C ASN A 313 0.77 4.04 -13.74
N ILE A 314 1.23 3.38 -14.82
CA ILE A 314 1.19 3.95 -16.16
C ILE A 314 -0.26 4.14 -16.63
N PHE A 315 -1.10 3.12 -16.49
CA PHE A 315 -2.50 3.15 -16.91
C PHE A 315 -3.29 4.26 -16.21
N GLY A 316 -3.21 4.36 -14.89
CA GLY A 316 -3.88 5.42 -14.14
C GLY A 316 -3.34 6.82 -14.47
N THR A 317 -2.04 6.94 -14.78
CA THR A 317 -1.46 8.23 -15.22
C THR A 317 -1.99 8.66 -16.58
N ILE A 318 -2.13 7.73 -17.53
CA ILE A 318 -2.73 8.02 -18.84
C ILE A 318 -4.17 8.52 -18.69
N ILE A 319 -4.98 7.83 -17.88
CA ILE A 319 -6.38 8.22 -17.64
C ILE A 319 -6.45 9.58 -16.92
N GLU A 320 -5.58 9.83 -15.94
CA GLU A 320 -5.51 11.14 -15.28
C GLU A 320 -5.20 12.26 -16.27
N GLY A 321 -4.21 12.08 -17.17
CA GLY A 321 -3.90 13.06 -18.21
C GLY A 321 -5.08 13.32 -19.16
N LEU A 322 -5.78 12.27 -19.59
CA LEU A 322 -6.96 12.40 -20.46
C LEU A 322 -8.11 13.14 -19.75
N CYS A 323 -8.38 12.83 -18.48
CA CYS A 323 -9.42 13.50 -17.71
C CYS A 323 -9.05 14.96 -17.44
N TYR A 324 -7.77 15.23 -17.17
CA TYR A 324 -7.27 16.59 -16.98
C TYR A 324 -7.49 17.43 -18.23
N ASP A 325 -7.10 16.93 -19.42
CA ASP A 325 -7.31 17.65 -20.67
C ASP A 325 -8.79 17.92 -20.93
N LEU A 326 -9.67 16.93 -20.73
CA LEU A 326 -11.10 17.10 -20.92
C LEU A 326 -11.73 18.15 -19.99
N GLN A 327 -11.18 18.36 -18.79
CA GLN A 327 -11.61 19.44 -17.90
C GLN A 327 -11.09 20.82 -18.32
N HIS A 328 -9.94 20.88 -18.99
CA HIS A 328 -9.24 22.13 -19.32
C HIS A 328 -9.38 22.53 -20.81
N VAL A 329 -10.32 21.93 -21.55
CA VAL A 329 -10.68 22.35 -22.91
C VAL A 329 -11.86 23.34 -22.87
N SER A 330 -11.70 24.47 -23.56
CA SER A 330 -12.79 25.42 -23.76
C SER A 330 -13.88 24.86 -24.69
N GLY A 331 -15.15 24.99 -24.29
CA GLY A 331 -16.31 24.65 -25.12
C GLY A 331 -16.83 23.22 -25.02
N LEU A 332 -16.26 22.37 -24.16
CA LEU A 332 -16.82 21.06 -23.82
C LEU A 332 -18.01 21.23 -22.86
N GLY A 333 -19.22 20.87 -23.32
CA GLY A 333 -20.44 20.95 -22.51
C GLY A 333 -21.12 22.32 -22.51
N ALA A 334 -21.41 22.90 -23.68
CA ALA A 334 -22.01 24.23 -23.87
C ALA A 334 -23.40 24.50 -23.20
N VAL A 335 -23.89 23.61 -22.33
CA VAL A 335 -25.14 23.76 -21.59
C VAL A 335 -24.90 23.54 -20.09
N VAL A 336 -25.00 24.62 -19.30
CA VAL A 336 -25.11 24.55 -17.82
C VAL A 336 -26.50 23.98 -17.51
N PRO A 337 -26.64 22.82 -16.82
CA PRO A 337 -25.83 22.28 -15.71
C PRO A 337 -25.01 21.02 -16.03
N ALA A 338 -25.11 20.46 -17.24
CA ALA A 338 -24.44 19.21 -17.60
C ALA A 338 -22.90 19.34 -17.60
N ALA A 339 -22.38 20.53 -17.93
CA ALA A 339 -20.97 20.86 -17.89
C ALA A 339 -20.34 20.68 -16.50
N MET A 340 -21.05 21.16 -15.46
CA MET A 340 -20.59 21.10 -14.07
C MET A 340 -20.45 19.66 -13.60
N THR A 341 -21.51 18.87 -13.74
CA THR A 341 -21.51 17.46 -13.32
C THR A 341 -20.47 16.66 -14.11
N GLY A 342 -20.33 16.91 -15.42
CA GLY A 342 -19.30 16.27 -16.25
C GLY A 342 -17.89 16.56 -15.73
N CYS A 343 -17.57 17.82 -15.46
CA CYS A 343 -16.30 18.23 -14.87
C CYS A 343 -16.07 17.55 -13.50
N GLN A 344 -17.07 17.52 -12.63
CA GLN A 344 -16.98 16.91 -11.31
C GLN A 344 -16.78 15.39 -11.36
N VAL A 345 -17.38 14.72 -12.34
CA VAL A 345 -17.14 13.29 -12.59
C VAL A 345 -15.70 13.07 -13.02
N LEU A 346 -15.16 13.88 -13.95
CA LEU A 346 -13.74 13.80 -14.34
C LEU A 346 -12.82 14.02 -13.13
N GLN A 347 -13.17 14.96 -12.24
CA GLN A 347 -12.43 15.20 -11.00
C GLN A 347 -12.43 13.94 -10.12
N GLY A 348 -13.59 13.34 -9.93
CA GLY A 348 -13.72 12.10 -9.18
C GLY A 348 -13.00 10.90 -9.81
N VAL A 349 -12.86 10.85 -11.14
CA VAL A 349 -12.05 9.83 -11.80
C VAL A 349 -10.56 10.06 -11.52
N MET A 350 -10.06 11.29 -11.65
CA MET A 350 -8.66 11.59 -11.33
C MET A 350 -8.34 11.34 -9.85
N ASP A 351 -9.12 11.95 -8.97
CA ASP A 351 -8.88 11.92 -7.53
C ASP A 351 -9.30 10.60 -6.88
N GLY A 352 -10.30 9.91 -7.41
CA GLY A 352 -10.77 8.63 -6.90
C GLY A 352 -10.11 7.46 -7.60
N PHE A 353 -10.49 7.24 -8.87
CA PHE A 353 -10.04 6.07 -9.64
C PHE A 353 -8.53 6.07 -9.89
N CYS A 354 -7.98 7.09 -10.53
CA CYS A 354 -6.56 7.14 -10.88
C CYS A 354 -5.69 7.19 -9.62
N GLY A 355 -6.06 8.06 -8.66
CA GLY A 355 -5.39 8.15 -7.37
C GLY A 355 -5.38 6.84 -6.56
N SER A 356 -6.39 5.99 -6.70
CA SER A 356 -6.46 4.69 -5.98
C SER A 356 -5.90 3.50 -6.78
N THR A 357 -5.91 3.62 -8.12
CA THR A 357 -5.31 2.65 -9.05
C THR A 357 -3.80 2.73 -9.03
N THR A 358 -3.25 3.94 -8.90
CA THR A 358 -1.81 4.16 -8.83
C THR A 358 -1.34 4.24 -7.37
N THR A 359 -0.03 4.09 -7.13
CA THR A 359 0.50 4.16 -5.75
C THR A 359 2.00 4.48 -5.73
N ILE A 360 2.39 5.31 -4.76
CA ILE A 360 3.79 5.56 -4.42
C ILE A 360 4.25 4.61 -3.31
N SER A 361 3.42 4.35 -2.29
CA SER A 361 3.85 3.54 -1.13
C SER A 361 4.28 2.13 -1.50
N THR A 362 3.55 1.47 -2.42
CA THR A 362 3.95 0.14 -2.90
C THR A 362 5.16 0.22 -3.81
N TRP A 363 5.20 1.23 -4.70
CA TRP A 363 6.30 1.44 -5.64
C TRP A 363 7.64 1.66 -4.91
N VAL A 364 7.69 2.52 -3.88
CA VAL A 364 8.92 2.73 -3.09
C VAL A 364 9.29 1.52 -2.23
N ALA A 365 8.30 0.77 -1.73
CA ALA A 365 8.55 -0.49 -1.02
C ALA A 365 9.17 -1.54 -1.95
N GLU A 366 8.72 -1.61 -3.20
CA GLU A 366 9.29 -2.47 -4.23
C GLU A 366 10.69 -2.03 -4.64
N LEU A 367 10.93 -0.73 -4.81
CA LEU A 367 12.27 -0.19 -5.08
C LEU A 367 13.28 -0.57 -3.98
N LYS A 368 12.86 -0.49 -2.71
CA LYS A 368 13.68 -0.92 -1.57
C LYS A 368 13.84 -2.45 -1.51
N GLY A 369 12.80 -3.19 -1.89
CA GLY A 369 12.71 -4.65 -1.76
C GLY A 369 13.35 -5.47 -2.89
N LEU A 370 13.64 -4.86 -4.05
CA LEU A 370 14.31 -5.55 -5.17
C LEU A 370 15.74 -5.97 -4.79
N ALA A 371 16.09 -7.23 -5.09
CA ALA A 371 17.36 -7.84 -4.68
C ALA A 371 18.60 -7.14 -5.25
N HIS A 372 18.51 -6.64 -6.49
CA HIS A 372 19.62 -5.95 -7.14
C HIS A 372 19.29 -4.48 -7.39
N ARG A 373 20.22 -3.61 -6.99
CA ARG A 373 20.09 -2.14 -7.15
C ARG A 373 19.88 -1.72 -8.61
N ARG A 374 20.53 -2.40 -9.56
CA ARG A 374 20.35 -2.13 -11.00
C ARG A 374 18.89 -2.28 -11.43
N HIS A 375 18.19 -3.31 -10.95
CA HIS A 375 16.78 -3.51 -11.28
C HIS A 375 15.90 -2.45 -10.62
N ALA A 376 16.18 -2.06 -9.38
CA ALA A 376 15.48 -0.96 -8.72
C ALA A 376 15.62 0.35 -9.50
N TYR A 377 16.84 0.71 -9.91
CA TYR A 377 17.05 1.93 -10.70
C TYR A 377 16.35 1.88 -12.06
N LEU A 378 16.44 0.75 -12.78
CA LEU A 378 15.76 0.57 -14.07
C LEU A 378 14.24 0.65 -13.92
N TYR A 379 13.68 -0.06 -12.93
CA TYR A 379 12.25 -0.08 -12.65
C TYR A 379 11.73 1.32 -12.26
N GLY A 380 12.45 1.98 -11.34
CA GLY A 380 12.09 3.32 -10.88
C GLY A 380 12.17 4.35 -12.00
N SER A 381 13.28 4.40 -12.73
CA SER A 381 13.44 5.35 -13.84
C SER A 381 12.46 5.09 -14.97
N ALA A 382 12.23 3.82 -15.35
CA ALA A 382 11.24 3.47 -16.36
C ALA A 382 9.83 3.91 -15.96
N SER A 383 9.44 3.73 -14.69
CA SER A 383 8.12 4.14 -14.20
C SER A 383 7.90 5.65 -14.37
N VAL A 384 8.90 6.47 -14.00
CA VAL A 384 8.81 7.93 -14.09
C VAL A 384 8.90 8.42 -15.54
N LEU A 385 9.87 7.92 -16.32
CA LEU A 385 10.10 8.37 -17.69
C LEU A 385 8.95 8.00 -18.63
N VAL A 386 8.42 6.78 -18.52
CA VAL A 386 7.28 6.34 -19.36
C VAL A 386 6.03 7.14 -19.01
N ALA A 387 5.74 7.31 -17.72
CA ALA A 387 4.58 8.08 -17.28
C ALA A 387 4.67 9.54 -17.74
N LEU A 388 5.83 10.18 -17.58
CA LEU A 388 6.05 11.55 -18.04
C LEU A 388 5.91 11.65 -19.56
N GLY A 389 6.47 10.69 -20.30
CA GLY A 389 6.35 10.65 -21.77
C GLY A 389 4.90 10.63 -22.22
N PHE A 390 4.05 9.83 -21.58
CA PHE A 390 2.61 9.84 -21.87
C PHE A 390 1.95 11.18 -21.53
N LEU A 391 2.24 11.78 -20.37
CA LEU A 391 1.66 13.08 -20.02
C LEU A 391 2.15 14.21 -20.95
N VAL A 392 3.40 14.17 -21.40
CA VAL A 392 3.91 15.10 -22.41
C VAL A 392 3.15 14.98 -23.72
N VAL A 393 2.83 13.76 -24.17
CA VAL A 393 2.04 13.55 -25.38
C VAL A 393 0.58 13.97 -25.19
N ILE A 394 -0.03 13.60 -24.06
CA ILE A 394 -1.44 13.86 -23.79
C ILE A 394 -1.63 15.34 -23.44
N MET A 395 -1.22 15.72 -22.23
CA MET A 395 -1.41 17.08 -21.69
C MET A 395 -0.61 18.14 -22.44
N GLY A 396 0.60 17.80 -22.90
CA GLY A 396 1.42 18.73 -23.68
C GLY A 396 0.79 19.07 -25.03
N SER A 397 0.09 18.13 -25.67
CA SER A 397 -0.59 18.40 -26.94
C SER A 397 -1.67 19.47 -26.79
N LEU A 398 -2.48 19.42 -25.73
CA LEU A 398 -3.49 20.44 -25.46
C LEU A 398 -2.83 21.77 -25.05
N LEU A 399 -1.94 21.72 -24.06
CA LEU A 399 -1.31 22.92 -23.50
C LEU A 399 -0.58 23.75 -24.56
N TRP A 400 0.22 23.11 -25.41
CA TRP A 400 1.05 23.82 -26.38
C TRP A 400 0.29 24.23 -27.65
N THR A 401 -0.89 23.67 -27.91
CA THR A 401 -1.72 24.06 -29.07
C THR A 401 -2.81 25.05 -28.74
N ARG A 402 -3.46 24.92 -27.57
CA ARG A 402 -4.61 25.77 -27.16
C ARG A 402 -4.47 26.41 -25.79
N GLY A 403 -3.54 25.95 -24.96
CA GLY A 403 -3.49 26.31 -23.55
C GLY A 403 -4.52 25.54 -22.72
N PHE A 404 -4.34 25.56 -21.40
CA PHE A 404 -5.36 25.07 -20.47
C PHE A 404 -6.37 26.18 -20.17
N ALA A 405 -7.66 25.88 -20.36
CA ALA A 405 -8.75 26.71 -19.86
C ALA A 405 -9.01 26.39 -18.39
N GLU A 406 -9.55 27.35 -17.65
CA GLU A 406 -10.02 27.11 -16.28
C GLU A 406 -11.17 26.10 -16.30
N PRO A 407 -11.12 25.05 -15.46
CA PRO A 407 -12.20 24.08 -15.37
C PRO A 407 -13.46 24.73 -14.80
N VAL A 408 -14.63 24.23 -15.24
CA VAL A 408 -15.94 24.79 -14.83
C VAL A 408 -16.26 24.43 -13.36
N CYS A 409 -15.67 23.33 -12.89
CA CYS A 409 -15.62 22.89 -11.50
C CYS A 409 -14.19 23.10 -10.97
#